data_AF-A0A7Z9JHJ0-F1
#
_entry.id   AF-A0A7Z9JHJ0-F1
#
_cell.length_a   1.000
_cell.length_b   1.000
_cell.length_c   1.000
_cell.angle_alpha   90.00
_cell.angle_beta   90.00
_cell.angle_gamma   90.00
#
_symmetry.space_group_name_H-M   'P 1'
#
loop_
_entity.id
_entity.type
_entity.pdbx_description
1 polymer ?
#
loop_
_entity_poly.entity_id
_entity_poly.type
_entity_poly.pdbx_seq_one_letter_code
_entity_poly.pdbx_strand_id
1 'polypeptide(L)'
;MTLSRGGMEITIVVSSSFLETAEGKPISVDSSQEAMGMVQETKWIFIGDSIEMTTVAGGAPVVKTVANPKAPWLTPQAVKRMFTKKMNENLHDITYQTMTPELGPGVITVVMTKKGESKQDVLGEEKVVISWETVNDKLPVVGTEFYTTEGQSIGSKMNAGFGAIENKIMTKHEALSPVNEVPELMVSL
;
A
#
# COMPACT_ATOMS: atom_id res chain seq x y z
N MET A 1 8.57 7.33 7.45
CA MET A 1 8.19 8.75 7.22
C MET A 1 8.36 9.49 8.54
N THR A 2 8.82 10.74 8.51
CA THR A 2 8.98 11.57 9.71
C THR A 2 8.22 12.89 9.51
N LEU A 3 7.50 13.31 10.53
CA LEU A 3 6.69 14.54 10.58
C LEU A 3 6.98 15.27 11.89
N SER A 4 6.84 16.59 11.94
CA SER A 4 6.93 17.37 13.18
C SER A 4 5.53 17.76 13.65
N ARG A 5 5.31 17.79 14.97
CA ARG A 5 4.08 18.29 15.58
C ARG A 5 4.42 19.05 16.86
N GLY A 6 4.25 20.36 16.85
CA GLY A 6 4.55 21.22 18.00
C GLY A 6 6.01 21.14 18.44
N GLY A 7 6.93 20.98 17.48
CA GLY A 7 8.36 20.81 17.73
C GLY A 7 8.80 19.41 18.16
N MET A 8 7.89 18.43 18.20
CA MET A 8 8.23 17.02 18.41
C MET A 8 8.26 16.28 17.06
N GLU A 9 9.34 15.55 16.80
CA GLU A 9 9.43 14.66 15.65
C GLU A 9 8.69 13.34 15.92
N ILE A 10 7.85 12.96 14.96
CA ILE A 10 7.06 11.73 14.91
C ILE A 10 7.56 10.92 13.72
N THR A 11 8.27 9.83 13.99
CA THR A 11 8.63 8.85 12.97
C THR A 11 7.59 7.74 12.95
N ILE A 12 7.04 7.49 11.76
CA ILE A 12 6.10 6.42 11.47
C ILE A 12 6.80 5.42 10.53
N VAL A 13 6.89 4.17 10.98
CA VAL A 13 7.39 3.04 10.18
C VAL A 13 6.22 2.09 9.95
N VAL A 14 5.97 1.74 8.70
CA VAL A 14 4.97 0.73 8.32
C VAL A 14 5.69 -0.32 7.48
N SER A 15 5.46 -1.58 7.83
CA SER A 15 5.95 -2.73 7.07
C SER A 15 4.81 -3.71 6.89
N SER A 16 4.68 -4.27 5.69
CA SER A 16 3.73 -5.35 5.44
C SER A 16 4.33 -6.37 4.49
N SER A 17 3.95 -7.62 4.67
CA SER A 17 4.31 -8.73 3.80
C SER A 17 3.12 -9.65 3.63
N PHE A 18 3.00 -10.20 2.42
CA PHE A 18 1.94 -11.13 2.06
C PHE A 18 2.59 -12.37 1.47
N LEU A 19 2.39 -13.51 2.13
CA LEU A 19 2.86 -14.79 1.66
C LEU A 19 1.72 -15.53 0.97
N GLU A 20 2.00 -16.03 -0.23
CA GLU A 20 1.05 -16.75 -1.06
C GLU A 20 1.75 -17.85 -1.87
N THR A 21 0.98 -18.84 -2.34
CA THR A 21 1.48 -19.86 -3.25
C THR A 21 1.69 -19.27 -4.66
N ALA A 22 2.43 -19.98 -5.52
CA ALA A 22 2.64 -19.57 -6.91
C ALA A 22 1.32 -19.40 -7.69
N GLU A 23 0.31 -20.20 -7.34
CA GLU A 23 -1.04 -20.18 -7.90
C GLU A 23 -1.90 -19.02 -7.38
N GLY A 24 -1.41 -18.24 -6.41
CA GLY A 24 -2.12 -17.12 -5.81
C GLY A 24 -3.07 -17.51 -4.68
N LYS A 25 -2.77 -18.58 -3.93
CA LYS A 25 -3.52 -18.90 -2.70
C LYS A 25 -2.86 -18.22 -1.50
N PRO A 26 -3.62 -17.50 -0.65
CA PRO A 26 -3.04 -16.81 0.49
C PRO A 26 -2.58 -17.78 1.58
N ILE A 27 -1.46 -17.47 2.24
CA ILE A 27 -0.87 -18.28 3.33
C ILE A 27 -0.85 -17.45 4.61
N SER A 28 -0.20 -16.29 4.58
CA SER A 28 -0.11 -15.42 5.74
C SER A 28 0.09 -13.96 5.36
N VAL A 29 -0.23 -13.07 6.30
CA VAL A 29 0.16 -11.66 6.26
C VAL A 29 0.88 -11.36 7.56
N ASP A 30 1.98 -10.62 7.47
CA ASP A 30 2.64 -10.03 8.61
C ASP A 30 2.74 -8.52 8.35
N SER A 31 2.18 -7.71 9.24
CA SER A 31 2.27 -6.26 9.20
C SER A 31 2.68 -5.68 10.54
N SER A 32 3.44 -4.58 10.50
CA SER A 32 3.80 -3.81 11.67
C SER A 32 3.67 -2.32 11.40
N GLN A 33 3.28 -1.60 12.44
CA GLN A 33 3.25 -0.15 12.47
C GLN A 33 3.93 0.30 13.74
N GLU A 34 4.94 1.15 13.61
CA GLU A 34 5.63 1.80 14.71
C GLU A 34 5.41 3.30 14.63
N ALA A 35 4.99 3.91 15.74
CA ALA A 35 4.90 5.36 15.89
C ALA A 35 5.17 5.75 17.34
N MET A 36 6.02 6.75 17.57
CA MET A 36 6.33 7.26 18.92
C MET A 36 6.79 6.18 19.91
N GLY A 37 7.56 5.19 19.44
CA GLY A 37 8.02 4.05 20.24
C GLY A 37 6.95 3.01 20.59
N MET A 38 5.71 3.19 20.12
CA MET A 38 4.67 2.17 20.21
C MET A 38 4.69 1.34 18.93
N VAL A 39 4.89 0.02 19.08
CA VAL A 39 4.83 -0.95 17.99
C VAL A 39 3.52 -1.72 18.08
N GLN A 40 2.81 -1.78 16.97
CA GLN A 40 1.67 -2.66 16.75
C GLN A 40 2.04 -3.67 15.66
N GLU A 41 1.98 -4.96 15.99
CA GLU A 41 2.18 -6.06 15.04
C GLU A 41 0.85 -6.77 14.80
N THR A 42 0.59 -7.16 13.56
CA THR A 42 -0.57 -7.94 13.17
C THR A 42 -0.15 -9.08 12.27
N LYS A 43 -0.59 -10.29 12.61
CA LYS A 43 -0.36 -11.50 11.82
C LYS A 43 -1.67 -12.14 11.43
N TRP A 44 -1.82 -12.49 10.17
CA TRP A 44 -2.95 -13.28 9.66
C TRP A 44 -2.45 -14.64 9.18
N ILE A 45 -3.20 -15.69 9.50
CA ILE A 45 -3.00 -17.04 8.98
C ILE A 45 -4.29 -17.48 8.31
N PHE A 46 -4.22 -17.82 7.02
CA PHE A 46 -5.38 -18.27 6.25
C PHE A 46 -5.56 -19.77 6.44
N ILE A 47 -6.72 -20.19 6.97
CA ILE A 47 -7.01 -21.59 7.33
C ILE A 47 -8.39 -21.97 6.77
N GLY A 48 -8.41 -22.52 5.56
CA GLY A 48 -9.65 -22.88 4.88
C GLY A 48 -10.58 -21.66 4.73
N ASP A 49 -11.74 -21.72 5.37
CA ASP A 49 -12.77 -20.68 5.33
C ASP A 49 -12.63 -19.62 6.45
N SER A 50 -11.53 -19.61 7.19
CA SER A 50 -11.26 -18.62 8.22
C SER A 50 -9.87 -17.99 8.10
N ILE A 51 -9.72 -16.86 8.77
CA ILE A 51 -8.46 -16.16 8.96
C ILE A 51 -8.27 -16.01 10.46
N GLU A 52 -7.20 -16.58 10.99
CA GLU A 52 -6.77 -16.31 12.36
C GLU A 52 -5.92 -15.05 12.37
N MET A 53 -6.35 -14.04 13.12
CA MET A 53 -5.69 -12.76 13.25
C MET A 53 -5.17 -12.60 14.68
N THR A 54 -3.86 -12.40 14.81
CA THR A 54 -3.20 -12.06 16.06
C THR A 54 -2.70 -10.63 16.00
N THR A 55 -3.01 -9.83 17.01
CA THR A 55 -2.52 -8.45 17.16
C THR A 55 -1.79 -8.29 18.48
N VAL A 56 -0.62 -7.65 18.45
CA VAL A 56 0.18 -7.31 19.64
C VAL A 56 0.42 -5.81 19.65
N ALA A 57 0.03 -5.13 20.72
CA ALA A 57 0.22 -3.69 20.90
C ALA A 57 0.50 -3.38 22.39
N GLY A 58 1.77 -3.53 22.80
CA GLY A 58 2.22 -3.19 24.17
C GLY A 58 1.67 -4.07 25.31
N GLY A 59 1.13 -5.25 25.01
CA GLY A 59 0.51 -6.14 25.99
C GLY A 59 0.30 -7.57 25.50
N ALA A 60 -0.58 -8.32 26.17
CA ALA A 60 -0.91 -9.69 25.77
C ALA A 60 -1.51 -9.74 24.35
N PRO A 61 -1.14 -10.73 23.53
CA PRO A 61 -1.69 -10.89 22.19
C PRO A 61 -3.22 -11.03 22.20
N VAL A 62 -3.89 -10.32 21.29
CA VAL A 62 -5.31 -10.47 21.02
C VAL A 62 -5.47 -11.36 19.79
N VAL A 63 -6.10 -12.52 19.97
CA VAL A 63 -6.38 -13.46 18.88
C VAL A 63 -7.87 -13.39 18.53
N LYS A 64 -8.17 -13.29 17.24
CA LYS A 64 -9.53 -13.31 16.70
C LYS A 64 -9.58 -14.20 15.47
N THR A 65 -10.70 -14.89 15.30
CA THR A 65 -11.01 -15.61 14.07
C THR A 65 -12.05 -14.82 13.29
N VAL A 66 -11.78 -14.58 12.02
CA VAL A 66 -12.73 -13.95 11.09
C VAL A 66 -12.99 -14.88 9.91
N ALA A 67 -14.14 -14.73 9.27
CA ALA A 67 -14.45 -15.52 8.08
C ALA A 67 -13.56 -15.08 6.90
N ASN A 68 -13.04 -16.05 6.15
CA ASN A 68 -12.38 -15.80 4.88
C ASN A 68 -13.44 -15.34 3.86
N PRO A 69 -13.19 -14.25 3.10
CA PRO A 69 -14.13 -13.78 2.08
C PRO A 69 -14.48 -14.86 1.05
N LYS A 70 -15.78 -15.09 0.84
CA LYS A 70 -16.30 -16.08 -0.14
C LYS A 70 -16.31 -15.57 -1.58
N ALA A 71 -16.42 -14.25 -1.75
CA ALA A 71 -16.36 -13.65 -3.08
C ALA A 71 -14.96 -13.81 -3.67
N PRO A 72 -14.80 -14.05 -4.99
CA PRO A 72 -13.48 -14.13 -5.60
C PRO A 72 -12.72 -12.81 -5.43
N TRP A 73 -11.49 -12.88 -4.93
CA TRP A 73 -10.57 -11.75 -4.81
C TRP A 73 -9.17 -12.18 -5.26
N LEU A 74 -8.34 -11.20 -5.63
CA LEU A 74 -6.99 -11.42 -6.11
C LEU A 74 -5.99 -11.15 -4.98
N THR A 75 -5.06 -12.07 -4.79
CA THR A 75 -3.86 -11.83 -3.98
C THR A 75 -2.87 -10.89 -4.67
N PRO A 76 -1.87 -10.31 -3.96
CA PRO A 76 -0.97 -9.30 -4.54
C PRO A 76 -0.29 -9.72 -5.85
N GLN A 77 0.23 -10.95 -5.94
CA GLN A 77 0.86 -11.43 -7.18
C GLN A 77 -0.17 -11.66 -8.29
N ALA A 78 -1.38 -12.08 -7.97
CA ALA A 78 -2.47 -12.20 -8.94
C ALA A 78 -2.91 -10.81 -9.45
N VAL A 79 -2.98 -9.80 -8.59
CA VAL A 79 -3.20 -8.40 -8.96
C VAL A 79 -2.10 -7.93 -9.91
N LYS A 80 -0.82 -8.15 -9.57
CA LYS A 80 0.31 -7.75 -10.43
C LYS A 80 0.20 -8.35 -11.83
N ARG A 81 -0.04 -9.67 -11.94
CA ARG A 81 -0.20 -10.35 -13.24
C ARG A 81 -1.38 -9.79 -14.03
N MET A 82 -2.52 -9.59 -13.37
CA MET A 82 -3.73 -9.05 -13.99
C MET A 82 -3.51 -7.61 -14.48
N PHE A 83 -2.89 -6.77 -13.65
CA PHE A 83 -2.61 -5.38 -13.95
C PHE A 83 -1.66 -5.25 -15.15
N THR A 84 -0.51 -5.93 -15.13
CA THR A 84 0.44 -5.90 -16.26
C THR A 84 -0.23 -6.38 -17.56
N LYS A 85 -1.06 -7.43 -17.51
CA LYS A 85 -1.81 -7.89 -18.68
C LYS A 85 -2.74 -6.80 -19.22
N LYS A 86 -3.58 -6.21 -18.37
CA LYS A 86 -4.55 -5.18 -18.77
C LYS A 86 -3.88 -3.90 -19.28
N MET A 87 -2.74 -3.54 -18.70
CA MET A 87 -1.93 -2.41 -19.15
C MET A 87 -1.35 -2.66 -20.55
N ASN A 88 -0.88 -3.88 -20.84
CA ASN A 88 -0.40 -4.27 -22.18
C ASN A 88 -1.53 -4.33 -23.23
N GLU A 89 -2.77 -4.57 -22.79
CA GLU A 89 -3.98 -4.45 -23.61
C GLU A 89 -4.43 -2.98 -23.80
N ASN A 90 -3.71 -2.03 -23.20
CA ASN A 90 -3.97 -0.59 -23.22
C ASN A 90 -5.40 -0.22 -22.77
N LEU A 91 -5.92 -0.94 -21.77
CA LEU A 91 -7.21 -0.61 -21.17
C LEU A 91 -7.15 0.73 -20.45
N HIS A 92 -8.23 1.51 -20.54
CA HIS A 92 -8.36 2.79 -19.85
C HIS A 92 -8.74 2.59 -18.37
N ASP A 93 -9.62 1.63 -18.09
CA ASP A 93 -10.15 1.38 -16.75
C ASP A 93 -9.85 -0.05 -16.30
N ILE A 94 -9.44 -0.19 -15.04
CA ILE A 94 -9.14 -1.47 -14.41
C ILE A 94 -9.87 -1.54 -13.08
N THR A 95 -10.79 -2.49 -12.95
CA THR A 95 -11.45 -2.82 -11.67
C THR A 95 -11.04 -4.21 -11.22
N TYR A 96 -10.80 -4.37 -9.92
CA TYR A 96 -10.52 -5.66 -9.30
C TYR A 96 -10.83 -5.64 -7.80
N GLN A 97 -10.88 -6.82 -7.19
CA GLN A 97 -11.06 -7.00 -5.77
C GLN A 97 -9.79 -7.61 -5.16
N THR A 98 -9.36 -7.09 -4.01
CA THR A 98 -8.15 -7.54 -3.31
C THR A 98 -8.29 -7.35 -1.80
N MET A 99 -7.29 -7.76 -1.04
CA MET A 99 -7.17 -7.51 0.39
C MET A 99 -5.83 -6.80 0.64
N THR A 100 -5.84 -5.79 1.53
CA THR A 100 -4.62 -5.06 1.90
C THR A 100 -4.40 -5.17 3.41
N PRO A 101 -3.17 -5.50 3.87
CA PRO A 101 -2.83 -5.60 5.28
C PRO A 101 -3.25 -4.37 6.10
N GLU A 102 -3.14 -3.19 5.50
CA GLU A 102 -3.37 -1.88 6.13
C GLU A 102 -4.86 -1.64 6.44
N LEU A 103 -5.79 -2.30 5.74
CA LEU A 103 -7.25 -2.11 5.91
C LEU A 103 -7.94 -3.28 6.60
N GLY A 104 -7.18 -4.26 7.09
CA GLY A 104 -7.71 -5.45 7.73
C GLY A 104 -8.15 -6.54 6.72
N PRO A 105 -8.59 -7.71 7.22
CA PRO A 105 -8.83 -8.92 6.42
C PRO A 105 -10.12 -8.88 5.57
N GLY A 106 -10.63 -7.69 5.26
CA GLY A 106 -11.80 -7.50 4.41
C GLY A 106 -11.39 -7.22 2.97
N VAL A 107 -12.12 -7.78 2.01
CA VAL A 107 -11.94 -7.46 0.58
C VAL A 107 -12.34 -6.02 0.33
N ILE A 108 -11.55 -5.35 -0.51
CA ILE A 108 -11.82 -4.03 -1.06
C ILE A 108 -11.96 -4.13 -2.57
N THR A 109 -12.78 -3.26 -3.14
CA THR A 109 -12.87 -3.05 -4.59
C THR A 109 -12.00 -1.87 -4.96
N VAL A 110 -11.06 -2.09 -5.87
CA VAL A 110 -10.16 -1.06 -6.39
C VAL A 110 -10.55 -0.73 -7.82
N VAL A 111 -10.66 0.57 -8.12
CA VAL A 111 -10.87 1.11 -9.47
C VAL A 111 -9.68 1.98 -9.82
N MET A 112 -9.06 1.69 -10.96
CA MET A 112 -7.96 2.45 -11.52
C MET A 112 -8.35 3.01 -12.88
N THR A 113 -8.10 4.30 -13.10
CA THR A 113 -8.40 5.02 -14.35
C THR A 113 -7.10 5.60 -14.92
N LYS A 114 -6.72 5.23 -16.14
CA LYS A 114 -5.51 5.76 -16.82
C LYS A 114 -5.67 7.27 -17.05
N LYS A 115 -4.72 8.07 -16.62
CA LYS A 115 -4.75 9.54 -16.78
C LYS A 115 -3.80 10.06 -17.84
N GLY A 116 -2.70 9.35 -18.09
CA GLY A 116 -1.77 9.72 -19.15
C GLY A 116 -0.42 9.08 -19.01
N GLU A 117 0.49 9.51 -19.87
CA GLU A 117 1.87 9.04 -19.94
C GLU A 117 2.83 10.23 -19.89
N SER A 118 3.97 10.04 -19.26
CA SER A 118 5.00 11.07 -19.13
C SER A 118 6.38 10.43 -19.11
N LYS A 119 7.40 11.15 -19.55
CA LYS A 119 8.80 10.74 -19.36
C LYS A 119 9.27 11.21 -18.00
N GLN A 120 9.83 10.32 -17.20
CA GLN A 120 10.37 10.64 -15.88
C GLN A 120 11.71 9.94 -15.66
N ASP A 121 12.56 10.55 -14.84
CA ASP A 121 13.75 9.89 -14.32
C ASP A 121 13.34 8.87 -13.25
N VAL A 122 13.63 7.60 -13.53
CA VAL A 122 13.40 6.47 -12.63
C VAL A 122 14.76 5.84 -12.34
N LEU A 123 15.32 6.19 -11.18
CA LEU A 123 16.62 5.69 -10.71
C LEU A 123 17.78 6.01 -11.69
N GLY A 124 17.78 7.21 -12.28
CA GLY A 124 18.81 7.67 -13.21
C GLY A 124 18.61 7.28 -14.66
N GLU A 125 17.49 6.64 -14.99
CA GLU A 125 17.09 6.28 -16.36
C GLU A 125 15.79 6.98 -16.75
N GLU A 126 15.76 7.61 -17.93
CA GLU A 126 14.51 8.16 -18.49
C GLU A 126 13.58 7.01 -18.91
N LYS A 127 12.42 6.90 -18.28
CA LYS A 127 11.39 5.89 -18.59
C LYS A 127 10.04 6.54 -18.86
N VAL A 128 9.23 5.86 -19.68
CA VAL A 128 7.82 6.19 -19.83
C VAL A 128 7.07 5.69 -18.60
N VAL A 129 6.33 6.61 -17.98
CA VAL A 129 5.55 6.39 -16.77
C VAL A 129 4.10 6.68 -17.07
N ILE A 130 3.25 5.71 -16.74
CA ILE A 130 1.79 5.79 -16.86
C ILE A 130 1.21 6.17 -15.50
N SER A 131 0.40 7.21 -15.45
CA SER A 131 -0.33 7.62 -14.26
C SER A 131 -1.73 7.00 -14.25
N TRP A 132 -2.10 6.46 -13.09
CA TRP A 132 -3.40 5.86 -12.83
C TRP A 132 -4.03 6.53 -11.63
N GLU A 133 -5.24 7.04 -11.77
CA GLU A 133 -6.04 7.46 -10.62
C GLU A 133 -6.65 6.23 -9.97
N THR A 134 -6.43 6.05 -8.67
CA THR A 134 -6.90 4.90 -7.91
C THR A 134 -7.86 5.33 -6.82
N VAL A 135 -8.96 4.61 -6.68
CA VAL A 135 -9.91 4.72 -5.56
C VAL A 135 -10.31 3.33 -5.08
N ASN A 136 -10.58 3.19 -3.78
CA ASN A 136 -11.18 1.98 -3.22
C ASN A 136 -12.41 2.29 -2.38
N ASP A 137 -13.26 1.28 -2.21
CA ASP A 137 -14.56 1.39 -1.52
C ASP A 137 -14.47 1.54 0.01
N LYS A 138 -13.36 1.13 0.64
CA LYS A 138 -13.15 1.28 2.10
C LYS A 138 -12.62 2.65 2.51
N LEU A 139 -11.68 3.19 1.73
CA LEU A 139 -11.12 4.53 1.90
C LEU A 139 -11.27 5.26 0.57
N PRO A 140 -12.38 6.00 0.36
CA PRO A 140 -12.66 6.69 -0.89
C PRO A 140 -11.83 7.99 -1.03
N VAL A 141 -10.53 7.89 -0.77
CA VAL A 141 -9.54 8.93 -1.03
C VAL A 141 -8.95 8.65 -2.41
N VAL A 142 -9.01 9.64 -3.29
CA VAL A 142 -8.44 9.54 -4.62
C VAL A 142 -6.92 9.63 -4.52
N GLY A 143 -6.24 8.58 -4.97
CA GLY A 143 -4.80 8.53 -5.15
C GLY A 143 -4.42 8.58 -6.62
N THR A 144 -3.14 8.83 -6.90
CA THR A 144 -2.52 8.60 -8.20
C THR A 144 -1.37 7.64 -7.99
N GLU A 145 -1.34 6.55 -8.73
CA GLU A 145 -0.24 5.60 -8.77
C GLU A 145 0.52 5.72 -10.09
N PHE A 146 1.83 5.52 -10.03
CA PHE A 146 2.73 5.68 -11.17
C PHE A 146 3.42 4.36 -11.46
N TYR A 147 3.33 3.93 -12.72
CA TYR A 147 3.90 2.66 -13.18
C TYR A 147 4.73 2.84 -14.44
N THR A 148 5.82 2.08 -14.58
CA THR A 148 6.51 1.96 -15.87
C THR A 148 5.68 1.13 -16.86
N THR A 149 6.08 1.14 -18.14
CA THR A 149 5.51 0.28 -19.19
C THR A 149 5.63 -1.21 -18.93
N GLU A 150 6.50 -1.64 -18.01
CA GLU A 150 6.66 -3.03 -17.57
C GLU A 150 5.78 -3.37 -16.35
N GLY A 151 5.06 -2.39 -15.80
CA GLY A 151 4.19 -2.55 -14.64
C GLY A 151 4.95 -2.48 -13.31
N GLN A 152 6.15 -1.91 -13.30
CA GLN A 152 6.85 -1.61 -12.05
C GLN A 152 6.23 -0.37 -11.41
N SER A 153 5.75 -0.48 -10.16
CA SER A 153 5.34 0.69 -9.39
C SER A 153 6.56 1.53 -9.07
N ILE A 154 6.50 2.83 -9.39
CA ILE A 154 7.57 3.78 -9.11
C ILE A 154 7.19 4.81 -8.05
N GLY A 155 5.94 4.79 -7.60
CA GLY A 155 5.45 5.74 -6.61
C GLY A 155 3.95 5.91 -6.61
N SER A 156 3.49 6.72 -5.67
CA SER A 156 2.10 7.09 -5.51
C SER A 156 1.99 8.49 -4.92
N LYS A 157 0.89 9.18 -5.19
CA LYS A 157 0.54 10.45 -4.57
C LYS A 157 -0.90 10.38 -4.05
N MET A 158 -1.14 10.84 -2.84
CA MET A 158 -2.49 11.00 -2.32
C MET A 158 -2.59 12.25 -1.45
N ASN A 159 -3.78 12.84 -1.35
CA ASN A 159 -4.04 13.89 -0.37
C ASN A 159 -4.63 13.24 0.89
N ALA A 160 -3.88 13.27 1.98
CA ALA A 160 -4.28 12.66 3.25
C ALA A 160 -5.13 13.59 4.13
N GLY A 161 -5.64 14.70 3.58
CA GLY A 161 -6.43 15.71 4.30
C GLY A 161 -5.59 16.71 5.11
N PHE A 162 -4.39 16.31 5.53
CA PHE A 162 -3.41 17.19 6.19
C PHE A 162 -2.24 17.60 5.28
N GLY A 163 -2.24 17.17 4.01
CA GLY A 163 -1.17 17.42 3.06
C GLY A 163 -1.11 16.35 1.97
N ALA A 164 -0.28 16.62 0.96
CA ALA A 164 0.05 15.61 -0.05
C ALA A 164 1.10 14.65 0.50
N ILE A 165 0.80 13.35 0.47
CA ILE A 165 1.77 12.29 0.69
C ILE A 165 2.21 11.80 -0.67
N GLU A 166 3.52 11.83 -0.91
CA GLU A 166 4.15 11.32 -2.11
C GLU A 166 5.15 10.22 -1.73
N ASN A 167 4.98 9.06 -2.34
CA ASN A 167 5.92 7.95 -2.26
C ASN A 167 6.63 7.85 -3.61
N LYS A 168 7.94 7.68 -3.58
CA LYS A 168 8.76 7.53 -4.79
C LYS A 168 9.73 6.37 -4.62
N ILE A 169 9.95 5.60 -5.68
CA ILE A 169 11.01 4.61 -5.74
C ILE A 169 12.37 5.31 -5.70
N MET A 170 13.27 4.79 -4.90
CA MET A 170 14.59 5.37 -4.67
C MET A 170 15.58 4.29 -4.30
N THR A 171 16.87 4.60 -4.40
CA THR A 171 17.90 3.69 -3.89
C THR A 171 17.83 3.64 -2.36
N LYS A 172 18.34 2.56 -1.77
CA LYS A 172 18.46 2.45 -0.30
C LYS A 172 19.29 3.59 0.30
N HIS A 173 20.32 4.05 -0.40
CA HIS A 173 21.17 5.14 0.06
C HIS A 173 20.39 6.46 0.15
N GLU A 174 19.63 6.80 -0.89
CA GLU A 174 18.78 8.00 -0.89
C GLU A 174 17.66 7.90 0.14
N ALA A 175 17.02 6.74 0.28
CA ALA A 175 15.94 6.51 1.26
C ALA A 175 16.35 6.69 2.72
N LEU A 176 17.62 6.41 3.03
CA LEU A 176 18.18 6.51 4.37
C LEU A 176 18.99 7.80 4.58
N SER A 177 19.08 8.64 3.56
CA SER A 177 19.78 9.92 3.67
C SER A 177 18.98 10.87 4.56
N PRO A 178 19.64 11.72 5.36
CA PRO A 178 18.96 12.72 6.19
C PRO A 178 18.05 13.61 5.34
N VAL A 179 16.83 13.82 5.81
CA VAL A 179 15.93 14.82 5.21
C VAL A 179 16.36 16.21 5.68
N ASN A 180 16.43 17.17 4.75
CA ASN A 180 16.83 18.55 5.08
C ASN A 180 15.76 19.29 5.89
N GLU A 181 14.49 18.97 5.67
CA GLU A 181 13.35 19.56 6.37
C GLU A 181 12.34 18.47 6.74
N VAL A 182 11.85 18.51 7.98
CA VAL A 182 10.77 17.65 8.46
C VAL A 182 9.46 18.46 8.34
N PRO A 183 8.46 17.99 7.57
CA PRO A 183 7.20 18.72 7.43
C PRO A 183 6.44 18.86 8.76
N GLU A 184 5.93 20.05 9.06
CA GLU A 184 5.07 20.29 10.23
C GLU A 184 3.62 19.88 9.95
N LEU A 185 3.07 19.03 10.81
CA LEU A 185 1.67 18.63 10.80
C LEU A 185 0.81 19.71 11.47
N MET A 186 0.30 20.63 10.66
CA MET A 186 -0.65 21.65 11.09
C MET A 186 -2.08 21.10 11.01
N VAL A 187 -2.70 20.79 12.15
CA VAL A 187 -4.09 20.37 12.20
C VAL A 187 -4.97 21.62 12.38
N SER A 188 -5.89 21.88 11.46
CA SER A 188 -6.94 22.88 11.71
C SER A 188 -7.79 22.38 12.87
N LEU A 189 -7.84 23.14 13.96
CA LEU A 189 -8.86 22.98 15.01
C LEU A 189 -10.25 23.28 14.46
#